data_AF-A0A7G5E4E6-F1
#
_entry.id   AF-A0A7G5E4E6-F1
#
_cell.length_a   1.000
_cell.length_b   1.000
_cell.length_c   1.000
_cell.angle_alpha   90.00
_cell.angle_beta   90.00
_cell.angle_gamma   90.00
#
_symmetry.space_group_name_H-M   'P 1'
#
loop_
_entity.id
_entity.type
_entity.pdbx_description
1 polymer ?
#
loop_
_entity_poly.entity_id
_entity_poly.type
_entity_poly.pdbx_seq_one_letter_code
_entity_poly.pdbx_strand_id
1 'polypeptide(L)' 'MEYFSQLGYHSNEIVKFAAASGIFSLLLKCGEVIHFTPQDPEHFRAWLIEKNIEDIKSEKQQREFWGTSI' A
#
# COMPACT_ATOMS: atom_id res chain seq x y z
N MET A 1 5.86 18.43 -7.14
CA MET A 1 4.79 17.44 -6.90
C MET A 1 5.12 16.24 -7.77
N GLU A 2 5.70 15.21 -7.17
CA GLU A 2 6.29 14.10 -7.94
C GLU A 2 5.22 13.10 -8.35
N TYR A 3 4.89 13.19 -9.63
CA TYR A 3 3.93 12.36 -10.34
C TYR A 3 4.60 11.01 -10.67
N PHE A 4 4.15 9.94 -10.02
CA PHE A 4 4.14 8.63 -10.68
C PHE A 4 3.07 8.71 -11.78
N SER A 5 3.41 9.33 -12.92
CA SER A 5 2.50 9.59 -14.05
C SER A 5 1.80 8.35 -14.60
N GLN A 6 2.31 7.16 -14.27
CA GLN A 6 1.70 5.88 -14.62
C GLN A 6 0.46 5.53 -13.80
N LEU A 7 0.33 6.08 -12.59
CA LEU A 7 -0.83 5.84 -11.72
C LEU A 7 -1.98 6.80 -11.99
N GLY A 8 -1.68 8.02 -12.42
CA GLY A 8 -2.70 9.07 -12.62
C GLY A 8 -3.33 9.61 -11.33
N TYR A 9 -2.97 9.05 -10.17
CA TYR A 9 -3.49 9.43 -8.85
C TYR A 9 -2.42 10.06 -7.98
N HIS A 10 -2.83 11.02 -7.13
CA HIS A 10 -1.93 11.63 -6.16
C HIS A 10 -1.65 10.67 -5.00
N SER A 11 -0.43 10.69 -4.46
CA SER A 11 -0.07 9.91 -3.26
C SER A 11 -0.98 10.22 -2.05
N ASN A 12 -1.51 11.44 -1.97
CA ASN A 12 -2.46 11.85 -0.92
C ASN A 12 -3.84 11.19 -1.06
N GLU A 13 -4.16 10.61 -2.21
CA GLU A 13 -5.41 9.86 -2.41
C GLU A 13 -5.26 8.41 -1.96
N ILE A 14 -4.03 7.92 -1.83
CA ILE A 14 -3.74 6.56 -1.40
C ILE A 14 -3.77 6.52 0.13
N VAL A 15 -4.67 5.69 0.68
CA VAL A 15 -4.79 5.47 2.12
C VAL A 15 -3.81 4.40 2.56
N LYS A 16 -3.84 3.25 1.86
CA LYS A 16 -3.16 2.02 2.23
C LYS A 16 -2.76 1.28 0.96
N PHE A 17 -1.70 0.48 1.03
CA PHE A 17 -1.30 -0.37 -0.08
C PHE A 17 -1.02 -1.81 0.36
N ALA A 18 -1.14 -2.76 -0.56
CA ALA A 18 -0.79 -4.15 -0.35
C ALA A 18 0.13 -4.62 -1.47
N ALA A 19 1.35 -5.04 -1.13
CA ALA A 19 2.23 -5.70 -2.09
C ALA A 19 2.06 -7.23 -2.05
N ALA A 20 1.80 -7.86 -3.19
CA ALA A 20 1.62 -9.30 -3.33
C ALA A 20 2.29 -9.82 -4.59
N SER A 21 3.38 -10.57 -4.45
CA SER A 21 4.05 -11.24 -5.59
C SER A 21 4.33 -10.32 -6.79
N GLY A 22 4.72 -9.07 -6.53
CA GLY A 22 4.98 -8.06 -7.56
C GLY A 22 3.76 -7.21 -7.99
N ILE A 23 2.56 -7.53 -7.49
CA ILE A 23 1.34 -6.74 -7.71
C ILE A 23 1.10 -5.83 -6.51
N PHE A 24 0.80 -4.57 -6.75
CA PHE A 24 0.45 -3.59 -5.72
C PHE A 24 -1.04 -3.28 -5.79
N SER A 25 -1.75 -3.49 -4.69
CA SER A 25 -3.15 -3.08 -4.55
C SER A 25 -3.18 -1.80 -3.73
N LEU A 26 -3.67 -0.70 -4.30
CA LEU A 26 -3.72 0.60 -3.64
C LEU A 26 -5.17 0.91 -3.29
N LEU A 27 -5.44 1.16 -2.00
CA LEU A 27 -6.73 1.63 -1.52
C LEU A 27 -6.75 3.15 -1.59
N LEU A 28 -7.67 3.69 -2.39
CA LEU A 28 -7.92 5.10 -2.50
C LEU A 28 -8.85 5.60 -1.40
N LYS A 29 -8.79 6.90 -1.09
CA LYS A 29 -9.70 7.58 -0.15
C LYS A 29 -11.16 7.50 -0.57
N CYS A 30 -11.42 7.36 -1.87
CA CYS A 30 -12.76 7.11 -2.40
C CYS A 30 -13.30 5.70 -2.06
N GLY A 31 -12.48 4.82 -1.47
CA GLY A 31 -12.84 3.43 -1.18
C GLY A 31 -12.61 2.46 -2.35
N GLU A 32 -12.12 2.98 -3.49
CA GLU A 32 -11.76 2.16 -4.64
C GLU A 32 -10.39 1.51 -4.44
N VAL A 33 -10.24 0.26 -4.89
CA VAL A 33 -8.97 -0.46 -4.87
C VAL A 33 -8.49 -0.66 -6.30
N ILE A 34 -7.32 -0.11 -6.59
CA ILE A 34 -6.67 -0.25 -7.90
C ILE A 34 -5.50 -1.22 -7.81
N HIS A 35 -5.29 -2.00 -8.87
CA HIS A 35 -4.16 -2.91 -8.98
C HIS A 35 -3.15 -2.33 -9.96
N PHE A 36 -1.92 -2.15 -9.49
CA PHE A 36 -0.83 -1.62 -10.26
C PHE A 36 0.36 -2.59 -10.22
N THR A 37 0.96 -2.82 -11.37
CA THR A 37 2.12 -3.70 -11.51
C THR A 37 3.30 -2.85 -11.98
N PRO A 38 4.10 -2.29 -11.05
CA PRO A 38 5.27 -1.52 -11.41
C PRO A 38 6.32 -2.42 -12.05
N GLN A 39 7.09 -1.86 -12.98
CA GLN A 39 8.26 -2.54 -13.54
C GLN A 39 9.33 -2.78 -12.46
N ASP A 40 9.46 -1.83 -11.52
CA ASP A 40 10.39 -1.89 -10.39
C ASP A 40 9.60 -1.91 -9.05
N PRO A 41 9.21 -3.10 -8.57
CA PRO A 41 8.40 -3.22 -7.35
C PRO A 41 9.11 -2.72 -6.09
N GLU A 42 10.43 -2.88 -5.99
CA GLU A 42 11.20 -2.40 -4.84
C GLU A 42 11.22 -0.88 -4.77
N HIS A 43 11.45 -0.21 -5.91
CA HIS A 43 11.47 1.23 -6.00
C HIS A 43 10.10 1.84 -5.72
N PHE A 44 9.05 1.21 -6.25
CA PHE A 44 7.67 1.63 -6.01
C PHE A 44 7.27 1.49 -4.54
N ARG A 45 7.67 0.40 -3.88
CA ARG A 45 7.45 0.21 -2.44
C ARG A 45 8.16 1.29 -1.61
N ALA A 46 9.42 1.58 -1.91
CA ALA A 46 10.19 2.62 -1.21
C ALA A 46 9.51 4.00 -1.32
N TRP A 47 8.99 4.33 -2.50
CA TRP A 47 8.23 5.56 -2.73
C TRP A 47 6.95 5.63 -1.88
N LEU A 48 6.18 4.53 -1.80
CA LEU A 48 4.97 4.48 -0.96
C LEU A 48 5.30 4.69 0.53
N ILE A 49 6.38 4.05 1.01
CA ILE A 49 6.86 4.19 2.39
C ILE A 49 7.29 5.64 2.66
N GLU A 50 8.02 6.27 1.75
CA GLU A 50 8.45 7.67 1.87
C GLU A 50 7.25 8.62 1.98
N LYS A 51 6.16 8.31 1.26
CA LYS A 51 4.89 9.07 1.34
C LYS A 51 4.04 8.73 2.57
N ASN A 52 4.56 7.97 3.54
CA ASN A 52 3.85 7.52 4.75
C ASN A 52 2.60 6.67 4.46
N ILE A 53 2.57 5.97 3.32
CA ILE A 53 1.48 5.06 2.99
C ILE A 53 1.81 3.72 3.67
N GLU A 54 0.87 3.18 4.43
CA GLU A 54 1.08 1.94 5.18
C GLU A 54 0.84 0.70 4.30
N ASP A 55 1.71 -0.31 4.46
CA ASP A 55 1.53 -1.63 3.85
C ASP A 55 0.59 -2.49 4.72
N ILE A 56 -0.60 -2.79 4.21
CA ILE A 56 -1.61 -3.60 4.93
C ILE A 56 -1.28 -5.08 4.98
N LYS A 57 -0.34 -5.57 4.15
CA LYS A 57 0.10 -6.97 4.23
C LYS A 57 1.04 -7.22 5.41
N SER A 58 1.83 -6.24 5.80
CA SER A 58 2.67 -6.28 6.99
C SER A 58 1.85 -6.32 8.29
N GLU A 59 0.62 -5.79 8.29
CA GLU A 59 -0.27 -5.81 9.46
C GLU A 59 -0.87 -7.20 9.79
N LYS A 60 -0.82 -8.17 8.86
CA LYS A 60 -1.43 -9.50 9.06
C LYS A 60 -0.69 -10.44 10.02
N GLN A 61 0.40 -10.02 10.67
CA GLN A 61 1.10 -10.84 11.68
C GLN A 61 0.93 -10.35 13.14
N GLN A 62 0.18 -9.27 13.41
CA GLN A 62 0.06 -8.72 14.77
C GLN A 62 -1.39 -8.57 15.28
N ARG A 63 -2.34 -9.34 14.75
CA ARG A 63 -3.67 -9.51 15.35
C ARG A 63 -3.96 -10.97 15.71
N GLU A 64 -3.00 -11.64 16.35
CA GLU A 64 -3.21 -12.92 17.05
C GLU A 64 -2.65 -12.90 18.49
N PHE A 65 -2.34 -11.72 19.05
CA PHE A 65 -1.72 -11.60 20.38
C PHE A 65 -2.55 -10.81 21.41
N TRP A 66 -3.88 -10.82 21.29
CA TRP A 66 -4.76 -10.39 22.40
C TRP A 66 -6.01 -11.27 22.46
N GLY A 67 -6.03 -12.20 23.43
CA GLY A 67 -7.14 -13.10 23.74
C GLY A 67 -6.59 -14.49 24.02
N THR A 68 -6.10 -14.79 25.22
CA THR A 68 -6.97 -14.97 26.40
C THR A 68 -6.33 -14.46 27.69
N SER A 69 -7.03 -13.56 28.38
CA SER A 69 -7.07 -13.61 29.84
C SER A 69 -7.94 -14.80 30.24
N ILE A 70 -7.41 -15.74 31.02
CA ILE A 70 -7.97 -16.26 32.28
C ILE A 70 -6.78 -16.67 33.16
#